data_AF-A0A2M7F449-F1
#
_entry.id   AF-A0A2M7F449-F1
#
_cell.length_a   1.000
_cell.length_b   1.000
_cell.length_c   1.000
_cell.angle_alpha   90.00
_cell.angle_beta   90.00
_cell.angle_gamma   90.00
#
_symmetry.space_group_name_H-M   'P 1'
#
loop_
_entity.id
_entity.type
_entity.pdbx_description
1 polymer ?
#
loop_
_entity_poly.entity_id
_entity_poly.type
_entity_poly.pdbx_seq_one_letter_code
_entity_poly.pdbx_strand_id
1 'polypeptide(L)'
;MLEEIRNIKSGKGDLRKFGITMGIASGILGGLLYRFGKEHAPIFLSLAALFLFLGLVLPLLLKPVQKAWMIVAVLMGWVMTRVILSVLFYLLLTPTGFLAKLFGKRFLDIRFPEKGARSYWIKKEKLKMKKEDYERQF
;
A
#
# COMPACT_ATOMS: atom_id res chain seq x y z
N MET A 1 0.99 8.45 -10.82
CA MET A 1 -0.04 9.48 -10.54
C MET A 1 -0.61 10.13 -11.80
N LEU A 2 0.06 11.08 -12.47
CA LEU A 2 -0.54 11.77 -13.64
C LEU A 2 -0.86 10.83 -14.82
N GLU A 3 0.01 9.85 -15.08
CA GLU A 3 -0.23 8.83 -16.12
C GLU A 3 -1.37 7.87 -15.75
N GLU A 4 -1.49 7.49 -14.47
CA GLU A 4 -2.60 6.65 -13.98
C GLU A 4 -3.94 7.39 -14.12
N ILE A 5 -3.98 8.68 -13.76
CA ILE A 5 -5.17 9.53 -13.90
C ILE A 5 -5.56 9.69 -15.38
N ARG A 6 -4.57 9.83 -16.27
CA ARG A 6 -4.79 9.93 -17.73
C ARG A 6 -5.29 8.60 -18.31
N ASN A 7 -4.86 7.47 -17.76
CA ASN A 7 -5.22 6.12 -18.20
C ASN A 7 -6.50 5.56 -17.57
N ILE A 8 -7.26 6.35 -16.80
CA ILE A 8 -8.54 5.91 -16.23
C ILE A 8 -9.52 5.59 -17.38
N LYS A 9 -9.67 4.29 -17.66
CA LYS A 9 -10.67 3.79 -18.62
C LYS A 9 -12.06 4.15 -18.11
N SER A 10 -12.72 5.05 -18.83
CA SER A 10 -14.07 5.54 -18.52
C SER A 10 -15.06 5.05 -19.58
N GLY A 11 -14.94 3.77 -19.96
CA GLY A 11 -15.84 3.14 -20.93
C GLY A 11 -17.24 2.93 -20.33
N LYS A 12 -18.27 2.78 -21.17
CA LYS A 12 -19.65 2.54 -20.73
C LYS A 12 -19.76 1.33 -19.79
N GLY A 13 -18.95 0.29 -20.01
CA GLY A 13 -18.89 -0.90 -19.15
C GLY A 13 -18.29 -0.64 -17.76
N ASP A 14 -17.24 0.18 -17.67
CA ASP A 14 -16.58 0.52 -16.41
C ASP A 14 -17.45 1.44 -15.54
N LEU A 15 -18.14 2.38 -16.19
CA LEU A 15 -19.16 3.24 -15.58
C LEU A 15 -20.31 2.44 -14.97
N ARG A 16 -20.81 1.44 -15.70
CA ARG A 16 -21.88 0.55 -15.21
C ARG A 16 -21.42 -0.28 -14.01
N LYS A 17 -20.21 -0.85 -14.07
CA LYS A 17 -19.61 -1.57 -12.93
C LYS A 17 -19.48 -0.65 -11.71
N PHE A 18 -18.97 0.57 -11.90
CA PHE A 18 -18.84 1.55 -10.81
C PHE A 18 -20.20 1.86 -10.15
N GLY A 19 -21.23 2.17 -10.94
CA GLY A 19 -22.58 2.45 -10.43
C GLY A 19 -23.18 1.26 -9.67
N ILE A 20 -23.01 0.03 -10.19
CA ILE A 20 -23.47 -1.19 -9.52
C ILE A 20 -22.72 -1.42 -8.21
N THR A 21 -21.38 -1.33 -8.21
CA THR A 21 -20.58 -1.53 -6.99
C THR A 21 -20.92 -0.51 -5.92
N MET A 22 -21.03 0.77 -6.27
CA MET A 22 -21.41 1.84 -5.34
C MET A 22 -22.84 1.68 -4.83
N GLY A 23 -23.75 1.27 -5.70
CA GLY A 23 -25.15 0.99 -5.34
C GLY A 23 -25.28 -0.18 -4.37
N ILE A 24 -24.60 -1.30 -4.63
CA ILE A 24 -24.58 -2.47 -3.73
C ILE A 24 -23.94 -2.10 -2.40
N ALA A 25 -22.78 -1.44 -2.40
CA ALA A 25 -22.10 -1.03 -1.17
C ALA A 25 -22.97 -0.11 -0.31
N SER A 26 -23.60 0.89 -0.93
CA SER A 26 -24.52 1.81 -0.24
C SER A 26 -25.79 1.10 0.24
N GLY A 27 -26.29 0.11 -0.51
CA GLY A 27 -27.45 -0.68 -0.14
C GLY A 27 -27.19 -1.59 1.07
N ILE A 28 -26.02 -2.23 1.12
CA ILE A 28 -25.58 -3.02 2.28
C ILE A 28 -25.44 -2.12 3.51
N LEU A 29 -24.79 -0.96 3.37
CA LEU A 29 -24.66 0.04 4.44
C LEU A 29 -26.03 0.54 4.92
N GLY A 30 -26.93 0.89 4.00
CA GLY A 30 -28.29 1.34 4.31
C GLY A 30 -29.12 0.26 5.01
N GLY A 31 -29.02 -1.00 4.56
CA GLY A 31 -29.68 -2.14 5.20
C GLY A 31 -29.15 -2.44 6.61
N LEU A 32 -27.83 -2.35 6.81
CA LEU A 32 -27.21 -2.44 8.13
C LEU A 32 -27.68 -1.31 9.04
N LEU A 33 -27.63 -0.06 8.57
CA LEU A 33 -28.08 1.11 9.33
C LEU A 33 -29.57 1.02 9.70
N TYR A 34 -30.40 0.48 8.81
CA TYR A 34 -31.82 0.21 9.08
C TYR A 34 -31.98 -0.82 10.20
N ARG A 35 -31.18 -1.90 10.19
CA ARG A 35 -31.17 -2.91 11.25
C ARG A 35 -30.72 -2.34 12.60
N PHE A 36 -29.87 -1.33 12.61
CA PHE A 36 -29.41 -0.63 13.82
C PHE A 36 -30.32 0.55 14.24
N GLY A 37 -31.46 0.75 13.56
CA GLY A 37 -32.45 1.78 13.93
C GLY A 37 -31.97 3.23 13.77
N LYS A 38 -30.98 3.47 12.90
CA LYS A 38 -30.43 4.82 12.70
C LYS A 38 -31.27 5.60 11.69
N GLU A 39 -31.60 6.85 12.02
CA GLU A 39 -32.44 7.75 11.19
C GLU A 39 -31.87 8.05 9.79
N HIS A 40 -30.57 7.81 9.58
CA HIS A 40 -29.91 8.03 8.28
C HIS A 40 -30.05 6.85 7.30
N ALA A 41 -30.63 5.72 7.73
CA ALA A 41 -30.86 4.56 6.87
C ALA A 41 -31.59 4.86 5.54
N PRO A 42 -32.70 5.63 5.49
CA PRO A 42 -33.38 5.94 4.23
C PRO A 42 -32.53 6.76 3.26
N ILE A 43 -31.61 7.59 3.76
CA ILE A 43 -30.72 8.40 2.92
C ILE A 43 -29.78 7.46 2.15
N PHE A 44 -29.14 6.51 2.84
CA PHE A 44 -28.24 5.55 2.19
C PHE A 44 -28.96 4.60 1.23
N LEU A 45 -30.19 4.19 1.56
CA LEU A 45 -31.02 3.39 0.66
C LEU A 45 -31.44 4.17 -0.60
N SER A 46 -31.82 5.44 -0.45
CA SER A 46 -32.16 6.31 -1.59
C SER A 46 -30.96 6.54 -2.50
N LEU A 47 -29.77 6.73 -1.91
CA LEU A 47 -28.52 6.85 -2.64
C LEU A 47 -28.15 5.56 -3.37
N ALA A 48 -28.36 4.40 -2.75
CA ALA A 48 -28.16 3.10 -3.38
C ALA A 48 -29.03 2.91 -4.62
N ALA A 49 -30.33 3.23 -4.50
CA ALA A 49 -31.28 3.17 -5.60
C ALA A 49 -30.89 4.14 -6.74
N LEU A 50 -30.47 5.35 -6.39
CA LEU A 50 -30.03 6.36 -7.36
C LEU A 50 -28.79 5.90 -8.14
N PHE A 51 -27.77 5.37 -7.46
CA PHE A 51 -26.55 4.86 -8.11
C PHE A 51 -26.80 3.62 -8.96
N LEU A 52 -27.68 2.71 -8.53
CA LEU A 52 -28.09 1.57 -9.33
C LEU A 52 -28.84 2.03 -10.60
N PHE A 53 -29.79 2.95 -10.45
CA PHE A 53 -30.57 3.47 -11.57
C PHE A 53 -29.68 4.20 -12.58
N LEU A 54 -28.81 5.11 -12.12
CA LEU A 54 -27.85 5.80 -12.98
C LEU A 54 -26.84 4.84 -13.62
N GLY A 55 -26.42 3.80 -12.90
CA GLY A 55 -25.51 2.77 -13.41
C GLY A 55 -26.12 1.94 -14.54
N LEU A 56 -27.42 1.64 -14.48
CA LEU A 56 -28.13 0.85 -15.49
C LEU A 56 -28.66 1.68 -16.67
N VAL A 57 -29.24 2.86 -16.40
CA VAL A 57 -29.99 3.63 -17.40
C VAL A 57 -29.09 4.65 -18.11
N LEU A 58 -28.36 5.49 -17.36
CA LEU A 58 -27.50 6.53 -17.92
C LEU A 58 -26.08 6.54 -17.29
N PRO A 59 -25.21 5.58 -17.68
CA PRO A 59 -23.85 5.52 -17.15
C PRO A 59 -22.99 6.74 -17.51
N LEU A 60 -23.35 7.53 -18.54
CA LEU A 60 -22.59 8.72 -18.92
C LEU A 60 -22.60 9.83 -17.85
N LEU A 61 -23.69 9.98 -17.10
CA LEU A 61 -23.80 10.98 -16.02
C LEU A 61 -22.87 10.66 -14.84
N LEU A 62 -22.53 9.38 -14.65
CA LEU A 62 -21.59 8.93 -13.62
C LEU A 62 -20.13 9.17 -13.99
N LYS A 63 -19.82 9.61 -15.21
CA LYS A 63 -18.44 9.79 -15.71
C LYS A 63 -17.63 10.82 -14.89
N PRO A 64 -18.10 12.05 -14.64
CA PRO A 64 -17.35 13.00 -13.82
C PRO A 64 -17.19 12.50 -12.38
N VAL A 65 -18.22 11.87 -11.81
CA VAL A 65 -18.19 11.32 -10.45
C VAL A 65 -17.18 10.19 -10.33
N GLN A 66 -17.21 9.22 -11.26
CA GLN A 66 -16.24 8.13 -11.32
C GLN A 66 -14.82 8.69 -11.44
N LYS A 67 -14.60 9.67 -12.33
CA LYS A 67 -13.27 10.24 -12.54
C LYS A 67 -12.75 10.93 -11.28
N ALA A 68 -13.57 11.73 -10.61
CA ALA A 68 -13.22 12.37 -9.34
C ALA A 68 -12.91 11.32 -8.26
N TRP A 69 -13.76 10.30 -8.12
CA TRP A 69 -13.56 9.21 -7.18
C TRP A 69 -12.26 8.44 -7.44
N MET A 70 -11.96 8.15 -8.70
CA MET A 70 -10.74 7.44 -9.09
C MET A 70 -9.47 8.27 -8.83
N ILE A 71 -9.52 9.60 -8.97
CA ILE A 71 -8.40 10.47 -8.58
C ILE A 71 -8.15 10.37 -7.07
N VAL A 72 -9.20 10.39 -6.26
CA VAL A 72 -9.08 10.18 -4.80
C VAL A 72 -8.50 8.82 -4.49
N ALA A 73 -8.94 7.76 -5.18
CA ALA A 73 -8.39 6.42 -5.02
C ALA A 73 -6.89 6.33 -5.35
N VAL A 74 -6.43 7.00 -6.41
CA VAL A 74 -4.99 7.06 -6.77
C VAL A 74 -4.19 7.80 -5.70
N LEU A 75 -4.69 8.94 -5.20
CA LEU A 75 -4.05 9.68 -4.13
C LEU A 75 -3.96 8.85 -2.84
N MET A 76 -5.05 8.18 -2.47
CA MET A 76 -5.08 7.25 -1.34
C MET A 76 -4.09 6.11 -1.51
N GLY A 77 -3.99 5.51 -2.70
CA GLY A 77 -3.00 4.48 -3.00
C GLY A 77 -1.57 4.96 -2.76
N TRP A 78 -1.24 6.16 -3.24
CA TRP A 78 0.08 6.76 -3.03
C TRP A 78 0.41 7.02 -1.56
N VAL A 79 -0.58 7.47 -0.77
CA VAL A 79 -0.43 7.64 0.69
C VAL A 79 -0.24 6.28 1.36
N MET A 80 -1.10 5.30 1.04
CA MET A 80 -1.09 3.99 1.67
C MET A 80 0.24 3.26 1.49
N THR A 81 0.85 3.31 0.30
CA THR A 81 2.17 2.70 0.10
C THR A 81 3.22 3.27 1.05
N ARG A 82 3.21 4.59 1.27
CA ARG A 82 4.13 5.26 2.20
C ARG A 82 3.84 4.92 3.64
N VAL A 83 2.56 4.87 4.01
CA VAL A 83 2.12 4.48 5.35
C VAL A 83 2.55 3.06 5.65
N ILE A 84 2.23 2.10 4.77
CA ILE A 84 2.62 0.69 4.93
C ILE A 84 4.13 0.56 5.08
N LEU A 85 4.91 1.22 4.23
CA LEU A 85 6.37 1.16 4.30
C LEU A 85 6.91 1.80 5.59
N SER A 86 6.32 2.90 6.03
CA SER A 86 6.69 3.57 7.28
C SER A 86 6.37 2.70 8.49
N VAL A 87 5.16 2.14 8.54
CA VAL A 87 4.73 1.19 9.57
C VAL A 87 5.69 0.00 9.61
N LEU A 88 5.98 -0.62 8.48
CA LEU A 88 6.90 -1.74 8.39
C LEU A 88 8.31 -1.35 8.88
N PHE A 89 8.81 -0.19 8.48
CA PHE A 89 10.12 0.27 8.90
C PHE A 89 10.18 0.53 10.42
N TYR A 90 9.20 1.22 10.98
CA TYR A 90 9.20 1.61 12.39
C TYR A 90 8.75 0.50 13.35
N LEU A 91 7.90 -0.43 12.93
CA LEU A 91 7.40 -1.52 13.78
C LEU A 91 8.15 -2.84 13.62
N LEU A 92 8.81 -3.08 12.48
CA LEU A 92 9.56 -4.31 12.25
C LEU A 92 11.06 -4.03 12.17
N LEU A 93 11.52 -3.19 11.25
CA LEU A 93 12.96 -3.02 11.00
C LEU A 93 13.68 -2.27 12.12
N THR A 94 13.09 -1.18 12.59
CA THR A 94 13.67 -0.34 13.65
C THR A 94 13.80 -1.09 14.97
N PRO A 95 12.75 -1.77 15.50
CA PRO A 95 12.89 -2.53 16.74
C PRO A 95 13.78 -3.74 16.56
N THR A 96 13.81 -4.42 15.41
CA THR A 96 14.75 -5.53 15.21
C THR A 96 16.20 -5.07 15.27
N GLY A 97 16.54 -3.94 14.64
CA GLY A 97 17.86 -3.32 14.76
C GLY A 97 18.18 -2.85 16.19
N PHE A 98 17.21 -2.27 16.88
CA PHE A 98 17.36 -1.83 18.27
C PHE A 98 17.57 -3.00 19.23
N LEU A 99 16.77 -4.07 19.11
CA LEU A 99 16.91 -5.31 19.87
C LEU A 99 18.27 -5.96 19.59
N ALA A 100 18.68 -6.07 18.32
CA ALA A 100 20.00 -6.60 17.98
C ALA A 100 21.12 -5.83 18.68
N LYS A 101 21.03 -4.48 18.71
CA LYS A 101 21.97 -3.62 19.43
C LYS A 101 21.94 -3.87 20.94
N LEU A 102 20.76 -4.06 21.55
CA LEU A 102 20.60 -4.34 22.97
C LEU A 102 21.18 -5.71 23.36
N PHE A 103 20.97 -6.74 22.53
CA PHE A 103 21.55 -8.08 22.71
C PHE A 103 23.02 -8.18 22.28
N GLY A 104 23.68 -7.06 21.95
CA GLY A 104 25.08 -7.02 21.55
C GLY A 104 25.38 -7.67 20.19
N LYS A 105 24.37 -8.12 19.44
CA LYS A 105 24.53 -8.62 18.08
C LYS A 105 24.75 -7.45 17.13
N ARG A 106 25.99 -7.33 16.64
CA ARG A 106 26.37 -6.37 15.61
C ARG A 106 26.51 -7.08 14.28
N PHE A 107 25.56 -6.84 13.39
CA PHE A 107 25.60 -7.42 12.03
C PHE A 107 26.67 -6.78 11.14
N LEU A 108 27.08 -5.53 11.44
CA LEU A 108 28.22 -4.88 10.81
C LEU A 108 29.19 -4.36 11.88
N ASP A 109 30.49 -4.54 11.66
CA ASP A 109 31.52 -3.95 12.52
C ASP A 109 31.77 -2.50 12.11
N ILE A 110 30.83 -1.63 12.45
CA ILE A 110 30.85 -0.18 12.13
C ILE A 110 31.61 0.62 13.21
N ARG A 111 32.49 -0.03 13.99
CA ARG A 111 33.27 0.69 14.99
C ARG A 111 34.25 1.62 14.29
N PHE A 112 34.24 2.88 14.70
CA PHE A 112 35.36 3.75 14.41
C PHE A 112 36.60 3.14 15.08
N PRO A 113 37.71 2.99 14.36
CA PRO A 113 38.93 2.49 14.94
C PRO A 113 39.36 3.34 16.12
N GLU A 114 39.96 2.70 17.11
CA GLU A 114 40.63 3.39 18.21
C GLU A 114 41.64 4.40 17.65
N LYS A 115 41.82 5.53 18.36
CA LYS A 115 42.73 6.61 17.96
C LYS A 115 44.14 6.03 17.75
N GLY A 116 44.51 5.77 16.49
CA GLY A 116 45.79 5.15 16.11
C GLY A 116 45.71 4.03 15.07
N ALA A 117 44.53 3.55 14.67
CA ALA A 117 44.47 2.52 13.63
C ALA A 117 44.82 3.09 12.23
N ARG A 118 45.69 2.38 11.51
CA ARG A 118 46.20 2.80 10.20
C ARG A 118 45.23 2.52 9.03
N SER A 119 44.21 1.68 9.23
CA SER A 119 43.26 1.30 8.18
C SER A 119 42.00 0.65 8.76
N TYR A 120 40.87 0.84 8.07
CA TYR A 120 39.59 0.15 8.30
C TYR A 120 39.54 -1.27 7.70
N TRP A 121 40.62 -1.70 7.03
CA TRP A 121 40.65 -2.97 6.32
C TRP A 121 40.58 -4.16 7.29
N ILE A 122 39.50 -4.93 7.19
CA ILE A 122 39.35 -6.21 7.89
C ILE A 122 40.23 -7.23 7.18
N LYS A 123 41.31 -7.67 7.83
CA LYS A 123 42.17 -8.71 7.26
C LYS A 123 41.38 -10.01 7.14
N LYS A 124 41.21 -10.48 5.91
CA LYS A 124 40.65 -11.81 5.63
C LYS A 124 41.56 -12.85 6.27
N GLU A 125 40.96 -13.77 7.02
CA GLU A 125 41.68 -14.88 7.62
C GLU A 125 42.29 -15.74 6.51
N LYS A 126 43.60 -16.03 6.61
CA LYS A 126 44.30 -16.86 5.62
C LYS A 126 43.91 -18.32 5.84
N LEU A 127 42.73 -18.70 5.36
CA LEU A 127 42.38 -20.10 5.17
C LEU A 127 43.38 -20.71 4.18
N LYS A 128 43.83 -21.95 4.43
CA LYS A 128 44.66 -22.70 3.48
C LYS A 128 43.82 -22.94 2.22
N MET A 129 43.98 -22.07 1.22
CA MET A 129 43.30 -22.17 -0.06
C MET A 129 43.67 -23.51 -0.71
N LYS A 130 42.68 -24.37 -0.91
CA LYS A 130 42.83 -25.58 -1.70
C LYS A 130 42.56 -25.27 -3.16
N LYS A 131 43.06 -26.10 -4.07
CA LYS A 131 42.83 -25.94 -5.51
C LYS A 131 41.33 -26.00 -5.83
N GLU A 132 40.58 -26.82 -5.10
CA GLU A 132 39.12 -26.95 -5.20
C GLU A 132 38.36 -25.66 -4.89
N ASP A 133 38.88 -24.77 -4.03
CA ASP A 133 38.22 -23.51 -3.67
C ASP A 133 38.17 -22.52 -4.86
N TYR A 134 39.07 -22.69 -5.84
CA TYR A 134 39.11 -21.88 -7.05
C TYR A 134 38.10 -22.34 -8.12
N GLU A 135 37.48 -23.51 -7.96
CA GLU A 135 36.46 -24.00 -8.89
C GLU A 135 35.04 -23.49 -8.55
N ARG A 136 34.85 -22.90 -7.35
CA ARG A 136 33.57 -22.34 -6.88
C ARG A 136 33.74 -20.90 -6.38
N GLN A 137 34.04 -19.99 -7.30
CA GLN A 137 34.32 -18.58 -6.99
C GLN A 137 33.07 -17.70 -6.82
N PHE A 138 31.87 -18.23 -7.16
CA PHE A 138 30.61 -17.49 -7.15
C PHE A 138 29.58 -18.16 -6.23
#